data_AF-A0A6P6C5A5-F1
#
_entry.id   AF-A0A6P6C5A5-F1
#
_cell.length_a   1.000
_cell.length_b   1.000
_cell.length_c   1.000
_cell.angle_alpha   90.00
_cell.angle_beta   90.00
_cell.angle_gamma   90.00
#
_symmetry.space_group_name_H-M   'P 1'
#
loop_
_entity.id
_entity.type
_entity.pdbx_description
1 polymer ?
#
loop_
_entity_poly.entity_id
_entity_poly.type
_entity_poly.pdbx_seq_one_letter_code
_entity_poly.pdbx_strand_id
1 'polypeptide(L)'
;MKWVKALGGVVGVAALLGLGIILGHFAIPKGADPLAPSVSQDLDLEILETVMGQLDASRIRETLRELSREPHLASSPRDEALVQLLLQRWRDPESGLDSAGTSTYEVLLSFPSQEQPNRVAVVAPTGDILFSCRQSEENLTEEQAGPDVVSPYAAYAPSGTPQVNLSVHNSLELRNSSNVLGIIRGAVEPDRYVMYGNHRDSWVHGAVDPSSGTAVLLEISRVLGTLLKKGEASPNPAPVQGLS
;
A
#
# COMPACT_ATOMS: atom_id res chain seq x y z
N MET A 1 2.59 -37.28 74.27
CA MET A 1 2.45 -38.13 73.05
C MET A 1 1.75 -37.47 71.85
N LYS A 2 0.96 -36.39 72.00
CA LYS A 2 0.28 -35.73 70.85
C LYS A 2 1.20 -34.81 70.00
N TRP A 3 2.14 -34.10 70.62
CA TRP A 3 3.04 -33.15 69.94
C TRP A 3 4.06 -33.81 68.99
N VAL A 4 4.52 -35.02 69.30
CA VAL A 4 5.45 -35.78 68.43
C VAL A 4 4.78 -36.16 67.10
N LYS A 5 3.47 -36.45 67.11
CA LYS A 5 2.71 -36.74 65.88
C LYS A 5 2.49 -35.49 65.03
N ALA A 6 2.24 -34.34 65.67
CA ALA A 6 2.11 -33.07 64.98
C ALA A 6 3.44 -32.62 64.36
N LEU A 7 4.55 -32.73 65.10
CA LEU A 7 5.89 -32.39 64.62
C LEU A 7 6.34 -33.34 63.49
N GLY A 8 6.07 -34.64 63.63
CA GLY A 8 6.32 -35.62 62.57
C GLY A 8 5.50 -35.34 61.30
N GLY A 9 4.25 -34.89 61.45
CA GLY A 9 3.41 -34.47 60.32
C GLY A 9 3.97 -33.24 59.58
N VAL A 10 4.42 -32.21 60.32
CA VAL A 10 5.00 -31.01 59.71
C VAL A 10 6.31 -31.32 58.99
N VAL A 11 7.19 -32.14 59.59
CA VAL A 11 8.45 -32.56 58.95
C VAL A 11 8.17 -33.42 57.72
N GLY A 12 7.17 -34.31 57.77
CA GLY A 12 6.75 -35.11 56.62
C GLY A 12 6.23 -34.26 55.45
N VAL A 13 5.41 -33.24 55.74
CA VAL A 13 4.90 -32.31 54.71
C VAL A 13 6.04 -31.47 54.12
N ALA A 14 6.97 -31.00 54.95
CA ALA A 14 8.15 -30.25 54.47
C ALA A 14 9.07 -31.11 53.60
N ALA A 15 9.27 -32.39 53.96
CA ALA A 15 10.05 -33.32 53.17
C ALA A 15 9.38 -33.63 51.82
N LEU A 16 8.05 -33.80 51.79
CA LEU A 16 7.29 -34.01 50.55
C LEU A 16 7.31 -32.78 49.64
N LEU A 17 7.19 -31.58 50.19
CA LEU A 17 7.34 -30.33 49.43
C LEU A 17 8.77 -30.17 48.87
N GLY A 18 9.79 -30.44 49.69
CA GLY A 18 11.18 -30.41 49.24
C GLY A 18 11.46 -31.41 48.12
N LEU A 19 10.95 -32.64 48.26
CA LEU A 19 11.06 -33.68 47.22
C LEU A 19 10.30 -33.29 45.95
N GLY A 20 9.12 -32.68 46.08
CA GLY A 20 8.34 -32.16 44.96
C GLY A 20 9.05 -31.03 44.21
N ILE A 21 9.76 -30.14 44.91
CA ILE A 21 10.56 -29.08 44.29
C ILE A 21 11.78 -29.65 43.58
N ILE A 22 12.47 -30.63 44.17
CA ILE A 22 13.63 -31.29 43.56
C ILE A 22 13.19 -32.08 42.31
N LEU A 23 12.11 -32.86 42.43
CA LEU A 23 11.52 -33.57 41.29
C LEU A 23 11.05 -32.58 40.22
N GLY A 24 10.38 -31.48 40.57
CA GLY A 24 10.00 -30.44 39.61
C GLY A 24 11.22 -29.80 38.92
N HIS A 25 12.32 -29.59 39.64
CA HIS A 25 13.53 -29.00 39.07
C HIS A 25 14.28 -29.93 38.10
N PHE A 26 14.25 -31.24 38.34
CA PHE A 26 15.02 -32.22 37.55
C PHE A 26 14.17 -33.08 36.60
N ALA A 27 12.85 -33.16 36.79
CA ALA A 27 11.92 -33.90 35.92
C ALA A 27 11.30 -33.03 34.82
N ILE A 28 11.44 -31.69 34.88
CA ILE A 28 11.22 -30.84 33.72
C ILE A 28 12.49 -30.94 32.87
N PRO A 29 12.47 -31.62 31.71
CA PRO A 29 13.60 -31.55 30.80
C PRO A 29 13.84 -30.07 30.48
N LYS A 30 15.06 -29.56 30.76
CA LYS A 30 15.54 -28.28 30.21
C LYS A 30 15.86 -28.37 28.72
N GLY A 31 15.19 -29.27 28.01
CA GLY A 31 14.96 -29.17 26.60
C GLY A 31 13.59 -28.54 26.47
N ALA A 32 13.55 -27.26 26.09
CA ALA A 32 12.42 -26.83 25.29
C ALA A 32 12.28 -27.89 24.19
N ASP A 33 11.10 -28.50 24.07
CA ASP A 33 10.71 -29.04 22.77
C ASP A 33 11.05 -27.93 21.77
N PRO A 34 11.79 -28.20 20.68
CA PRO A 34 11.81 -27.29 19.55
C PRO A 34 10.43 -27.38 18.89
N LEU A 35 9.41 -26.87 19.57
CA LEU A 35 8.15 -26.46 18.99
C LEU A 35 8.50 -25.27 18.08
N ALA A 36 8.42 -25.56 16.80
CA ALA A 36 8.77 -24.72 15.67
C ALA A 36 10.29 -24.46 15.54
N PRO A 37 10.84 -24.51 14.31
CA PRO A 37 12.07 -23.79 14.02
C PRO A 37 11.88 -22.36 14.52
N SER A 38 12.78 -21.90 15.38
CA SER A 38 12.86 -20.50 15.76
C SER A 38 12.88 -19.67 14.48
N VAL A 39 12.03 -18.64 14.42
CA VAL A 39 11.94 -17.57 13.39
C VAL A 39 13.26 -16.79 13.20
N SER A 40 14.37 -17.29 13.75
CA SER A 40 15.68 -16.66 13.72
C SER A 40 16.68 -17.35 12.79
N GLN A 41 16.23 -18.26 11.92
CA GLN A 41 16.97 -18.65 10.71
C GLN A 41 16.47 -17.88 9.46
N ASP A 42 15.63 -16.86 9.64
CA ASP A 42 14.49 -16.56 8.76
C ASP A 42 14.52 -15.16 8.10
N LEU A 43 15.54 -14.33 8.36
CA LEU A 43 15.74 -13.02 7.71
C LEU A 43 17.22 -12.82 7.39
N ASP A 44 17.55 -12.68 6.12
CA ASP A 44 18.90 -12.33 5.66
C ASP A 44 19.12 -10.81 5.77
N LEU A 45 19.91 -10.40 6.77
CA LEU A 45 20.21 -8.99 7.01
C LEU A 45 21.10 -8.37 5.93
N GLU A 46 21.92 -9.17 5.24
CA GLU A 46 22.75 -8.66 4.14
C GLU A 46 21.87 -8.31 2.93
N ILE A 47 20.87 -9.15 2.64
CA ILE A 47 19.86 -8.83 1.63
C ILE A 47 19.07 -7.59 2.04
N LEU A 48 18.66 -7.46 3.31
CA LEU A 48 17.93 -6.28 3.79
C LEU A 48 18.74 -5.00 3.60
N GLU A 49 20.00 -4.97 4.06
CA GLU A 49 20.88 -3.81 3.90
C GLU A 49 21.16 -3.52 2.42
N THR A 50 21.29 -4.56 1.59
CA THR A 50 21.44 -4.42 0.13
C THR A 50 20.20 -3.78 -0.50
N VAL A 51 19.00 -4.21 -0.13
CA VAL A 51 17.74 -3.62 -0.61
C VAL A 51 17.68 -2.15 -0.18
N MET A 52 17.91 -1.87 1.10
CA MET A 52 17.88 -0.51 1.64
C MET A 52 18.90 0.41 0.97
N GLY A 53 20.10 -0.10 0.66
CA GLY A 53 21.16 0.64 -0.02
C GLY A 53 20.94 0.86 -1.52
N GLN A 54 20.07 0.07 -2.16
CA GLN A 54 19.76 0.20 -3.59
C GLN A 54 18.55 1.10 -3.90
N LEU A 55 17.79 1.51 -2.88
CA LEU A 55 16.68 2.47 -3.04
C LEU A 55 17.24 3.86 -3.38
N ASP A 56 16.80 4.43 -4.51
CA ASP A 56 17.32 5.70 -5.02
C ASP A 56 16.26 6.80 -5.03
N ALA A 57 16.49 7.85 -4.25
CA ALA A 57 15.62 9.02 -4.18
C ALA A 57 15.46 9.74 -5.54
N SER A 58 16.50 9.73 -6.38
CA SER A 58 16.47 10.33 -7.72
C SER A 58 15.52 9.56 -8.64
N ARG A 59 15.52 8.22 -8.56
CA ARG A 59 14.58 7.37 -9.31
C ARG A 59 13.15 7.56 -8.86
N ILE A 60 12.93 7.67 -7.55
CA ILE A 60 11.60 7.97 -6.99
C ILE A 60 11.12 9.33 -7.51
N ARG A 61 11.97 10.36 -7.49
CA ARG A 61 11.66 11.70 -8.00
C ARG A 61 11.27 11.70 -9.48
N GLU A 62 12.06 11.07 -10.34
CA GLU A 62 11.78 11.03 -11.78
C GLU A 62 10.55 10.17 -12.11
N THR A 63 10.34 9.08 -11.36
CA THR A 63 9.13 8.27 -11.49
C THR A 63 7.89 9.05 -11.07
N LEU A 64 7.97 9.79 -9.96
CA LEU A 64 6.89 10.68 -9.53
C LEU A 64 6.58 11.73 -10.59
N ARG A 65 7.60 12.36 -11.18
CA ARG A 65 7.42 13.35 -12.25
C ARG A 65 6.67 12.77 -13.45
N GLU A 66 6.98 11.54 -13.87
CA GLU A 66 6.26 10.89 -14.97
C GLU A 66 4.81 10.53 -14.59
N LEU A 67 4.61 9.97 -13.40
CA LEU A 67 3.28 9.58 -12.92
C LEU A 67 2.34 10.78 -12.82
N SER A 68 2.83 11.91 -12.32
CA SER A 68 2.01 13.11 -12.08
C SER A 68 2.05 14.15 -13.20
N ARG A 69 2.55 13.79 -14.38
CA ARG A 69 2.73 14.73 -15.51
C ARG A 69 1.41 15.21 -16.12
N GLU A 70 0.38 14.37 -16.08
CA GLU A 70 -0.93 14.62 -16.69
C GLU A 70 -2.02 14.12 -15.74
N PRO A 71 -3.24 14.70 -15.77
CA PRO A 71 -4.35 14.17 -15.01
C PRO A 71 -4.64 12.70 -15.31
N HIS A 72 -4.81 11.88 -14.27
CA HIS A 72 -4.95 10.43 -14.41
C HIS A 72 -6.14 9.88 -13.61
N LEU A 73 -7.33 10.42 -13.94
CA LEU A 73 -8.62 10.00 -13.40
C LEU A 73 -8.91 8.53 -13.71
N ALA A 74 -9.55 7.83 -12.79
CA ALA A 74 -9.93 6.43 -12.97
C ALA A 74 -10.65 6.23 -14.31
N SER A 75 -10.25 5.20 -15.07
CA SER A 75 -10.77 4.87 -16.40
C SER A 75 -10.49 5.88 -17.53
N SER A 76 -9.68 6.90 -17.27
CA SER A 76 -9.21 7.81 -18.31
C SER A 76 -8.15 7.14 -19.21
N PRO A 77 -7.91 7.68 -20.43
CA PRO A 77 -6.81 7.21 -21.27
C PRO A 77 -5.44 7.28 -20.59
N ARG A 78 -5.21 8.29 -19.74
CA ARG A 78 -3.95 8.42 -18.99
C ARG A 78 -3.83 7.35 -17.91
N ASP A 79 -4.91 7.03 -17.18
CA ASP A 79 -4.90 5.91 -16.21
C ASP A 79 -4.53 4.58 -16.89
N GLU A 80 -5.10 4.28 -18.07
CA GLU A 80 -4.72 3.10 -18.85
C GLU A 80 -3.26 3.17 -19.35
N ALA A 81 -2.76 4.34 -19.74
CA ALA A 81 -1.33 4.49 -20.08
C ALA A 81 -0.43 4.17 -18.87
N LEU A 82 -0.85 4.54 -17.66
CA LEU A 82 -0.12 4.18 -16.44
C LEU A 82 -0.24 2.67 -16.12
N VAL A 83 -1.35 1.99 -16.43
CA VAL A 83 -1.44 0.51 -16.39
C VAL A 83 -0.33 -0.11 -17.24
N GLN A 84 -0.18 0.36 -18.47
CA GLN A 84 0.83 -0.15 -19.40
C GLN A 84 2.25 0.16 -18.90
N LEU A 85 2.47 1.33 -18.30
CA LEU A 85 3.74 1.67 -17.66
C LEU A 85 4.10 0.68 -16.54
N LEU A 86 3.17 0.36 -15.63
CA LEU A 86 3.42 -0.62 -14.56
C LEU A 86 3.75 -2.00 -15.15
N LEU A 87 2.97 -2.47 -16.12
CA LEU A 87 3.21 -3.74 -16.80
C LEU A 87 4.58 -3.77 -17.47
N GLN A 88 4.97 -2.69 -18.13
CA GLN A 88 6.28 -2.57 -18.77
C GLN A 88 7.40 -2.72 -17.74
N ARG A 89 7.32 -1.98 -16.63
CA ARG A 89 8.35 -2.02 -15.56
C ARG A 89 8.43 -3.40 -14.91
N TRP A 90 7.30 -4.04 -14.63
CA TRP A 90 7.27 -5.35 -13.97
C TRP A 90 7.55 -6.53 -14.89
N ARG A 91 7.50 -6.35 -16.22
CA ARG A 91 7.88 -7.37 -17.21
C ARG A 91 9.30 -7.20 -17.74
N ASP A 92 10.02 -6.20 -17.24
CA ASP A 92 11.40 -5.94 -17.64
C ASP A 92 12.29 -7.18 -17.35
N PRO A 93 13.12 -7.62 -18.31
CA PRO A 93 13.91 -8.84 -18.15
C PRO A 93 15.04 -8.70 -17.12
N GLU A 94 15.49 -7.48 -16.82
CA GLU A 94 16.64 -7.21 -15.94
C GLU A 94 16.22 -6.75 -14.54
N SER A 95 15.03 -6.18 -14.41
CA SER A 95 14.54 -5.56 -13.16
C SER A 95 13.08 -5.85 -12.82
N GLY A 96 12.40 -6.65 -13.64
CA GLY A 96 11.00 -7.02 -13.45
C GLY A 96 10.80 -8.17 -12.48
N LEU A 97 9.53 -8.57 -12.34
CA LEU A 97 9.07 -9.61 -11.42
C LEU A 97 9.01 -10.97 -12.14
N ASP A 98 8.51 -12.03 -11.48
CA ASP A 98 8.32 -13.33 -12.13
C ASP A 98 7.14 -13.29 -13.12
N SER A 99 6.08 -12.59 -12.73
CA SER A 99 4.92 -12.38 -13.59
C SER A 99 4.23 -11.06 -13.26
N ALA A 100 3.61 -10.47 -14.29
CA ALA A 100 2.75 -9.30 -14.14
C ALA A 100 1.58 -9.34 -15.13
N GLY A 101 0.39 -9.05 -14.64
CA GLY A 101 -0.86 -9.07 -15.42
C GLY A 101 -1.88 -8.07 -14.91
N THR A 102 -3.00 -7.98 -15.62
CA THR A 102 -4.11 -7.09 -15.28
C THR A 102 -5.35 -7.87 -14.87
N SER A 103 -6.17 -7.26 -14.04
CA SER A 103 -7.53 -7.70 -13.75
C SER A 103 -8.45 -6.50 -13.88
N THR A 104 -9.35 -6.55 -14.86
CA THR A 104 -10.24 -5.45 -15.23
C THR A 104 -11.65 -5.71 -14.75
N TYR A 105 -12.27 -4.69 -14.19
CA TYR A 105 -13.64 -4.72 -13.67
C TYR A 105 -14.45 -3.61 -14.34
N GLU A 106 -15.69 -3.92 -14.70
CA GLU A 106 -16.66 -2.90 -15.09
C GLU A 106 -17.35 -2.37 -13.83
N VAL A 107 -17.17 -1.09 -13.54
CA VAL A 107 -17.63 -0.44 -12.32
C VAL A 107 -18.42 0.83 -12.64
N LEU A 108 -19.39 1.16 -11.79
CA LEU A 108 -20.19 2.37 -11.93
C LEU A 108 -19.45 3.55 -11.30
N LEU A 109 -18.99 4.50 -12.11
CA LEU A 109 -18.31 5.72 -11.69
C LEU A 109 -19.20 6.96 -11.90
N SER A 110 -18.84 8.09 -11.29
CA SER A 110 -19.55 9.36 -11.44
C SER A 110 -18.65 10.44 -12.01
N PHE A 111 -19.14 11.15 -13.02
CA PHE A 111 -18.42 12.24 -13.67
C PHE A 111 -19.30 13.49 -13.80
N PRO A 112 -18.72 14.71 -13.72
CA PRO A 112 -19.45 15.93 -14.05
C PRO A 112 -19.66 16.04 -15.56
N SER A 113 -20.78 16.64 -15.98
CA SER A 113 -21.01 16.96 -17.39
C SER A 113 -20.04 18.04 -17.89
N GLN A 114 -19.39 17.78 -19.01
CA GLN A 114 -18.56 18.76 -19.73
C GLN A 114 -19.41 19.84 -20.41
N GLU A 115 -20.65 19.52 -20.79
CA GLU A 115 -21.56 20.45 -21.46
C GLU A 115 -22.31 21.35 -20.47
N GLN A 116 -22.59 20.83 -19.26
CA GLN A 116 -23.32 21.52 -18.20
C GLN A 116 -22.50 21.46 -16.90
N PRO A 117 -21.49 22.32 -16.72
CA PRO A 117 -20.64 22.28 -15.53
C PRO A 117 -21.44 22.60 -14.28
N ASN A 118 -21.08 21.94 -13.18
CA ASN A 118 -21.63 22.23 -11.86
C ASN A 118 -21.38 23.70 -11.50
N ARG A 119 -22.37 24.34 -10.85
CA ARG A 119 -22.31 25.76 -10.54
C ARG A 119 -22.88 26.07 -9.18
N VAL A 120 -22.21 26.98 -8.48
CA VAL A 120 -22.68 27.60 -7.25
C VAL A 120 -22.82 29.10 -7.48
N ALA A 121 -23.99 29.63 -7.18
CA ALA A 121 -24.27 31.06 -7.27
C ALA A 121 -25.02 31.56 -6.05
N VAL A 122 -24.62 32.72 -5.52
CA VAL A 122 -25.41 33.45 -4.53
C VAL A 122 -26.50 34.21 -5.28
N VAL A 123 -27.73 34.09 -4.81
CA VAL A 123 -28.91 34.69 -5.44
C VAL A 123 -29.63 35.64 -4.50
N ALA A 124 -30.22 36.68 -5.07
CA ALA A 124 -31.17 37.54 -4.37
C ALA A 124 -32.49 36.78 -4.15
N PRO A 125 -33.36 37.24 -3.23
CA PRO A 125 -34.70 36.67 -3.07
C PRO A 125 -35.55 36.75 -4.36
N THR A 126 -35.23 37.66 -5.28
CA THR A 126 -35.85 37.80 -6.60
C THR A 126 -35.40 36.74 -7.60
N GLY A 127 -34.35 35.96 -7.29
CA GLY A 127 -33.73 34.98 -8.19
C GLY A 127 -32.54 35.53 -8.97
N ASP A 128 -32.25 36.83 -8.89
CA ASP A 128 -31.12 37.45 -9.58
C ASP A 128 -29.78 36.95 -9.02
N ILE A 129 -28.81 36.65 -9.90
CA ILE A 129 -27.47 36.20 -9.49
C ILE A 129 -26.70 37.40 -8.93
N LEU A 130 -26.36 37.34 -7.64
CA LEU A 130 -25.53 38.33 -6.95
C LEU A 130 -24.04 38.02 -7.07
N PHE A 131 -23.68 36.74 -7.06
CA PHE A 131 -22.29 36.27 -7.18
C PHE A 131 -22.25 34.87 -7.78
N SER A 132 -21.23 34.58 -8.57
CA SER A 132 -20.97 33.25 -9.14
C SER A 132 -19.56 32.83 -8.81
N CYS A 133 -19.38 31.62 -8.27
CA CYS A 133 -18.05 31.09 -8.00
C CYS A 133 -17.26 30.90 -9.31
N ARG A 134 -15.94 31.08 -9.25
CA ARG A 134 -15.04 30.73 -10.37
C ARG A 134 -15.09 29.22 -10.60
N GLN A 135 -15.08 28.82 -11.87
CA GLN A 135 -15.14 27.41 -12.29
C GLN A 135 -13.75 26.78 -12.45
N SER A 136 -12.69 27.58 -12.45
CA SER A 136 -11.30 27.14 -12.52
C SER A 136 -10.41 28.00 -11.64
N GLU A 137 -9.29 27.42 -11.20
CA GLU A 137 -8.18 28.18 -10.64
C GLU A 137 -7.38 28.90 -11.74
N GLU A 138 -6.49 29.80 -11.33
CA GLU A 138 -5.55 30.44 -12.25
C GLU A 138 -4.40 29.46 -12.54
N ASN A 139 -4.08 29.28 -13.82
CA ASN A 139 -2.99 28.40 -14.23
C ASN A 139 -1.65 29.04 -13.87
N LEU A 140 -0.86 28.37 -13.03
CA LEU A 140 0.51 28.79 -12.70
C LEU A 140 1.53 28.22 -13.70
N THR A 141 1.19 27.12 -14.37
CA THR A 141 2.00 26.39 -15.33
C THR A 141 1.14 25.91 -16.51
N GLU A 142 1.76 25.62 -17.66
CA GLU A 142 1.04 25.18 -18.87
C GLU A 142 0.30 23.84 -18.67
N GLU A 143 0.84 22.93 -17.85
CA GLU A 143 0.25 21.62 -17.56
C GLU A 143 -1.12 21.73 -16.86
N GLN A 144 -1.38 22.85 -16.16
CA GLN A 144 -2.66 23.11 -15.48
C GLN A 144 -3.79 23.57 -16.42
N ALA A 145 -3.46 23.92 -17.67
CA ALA A 145 -4.44 24.36 -18.67
C ALA A 145 -5.05 23.22 -19.50
N GLY A 146 -4.72 21.96 -19.19
CA GLY A 146 -5.17 20.79 -19.95
C GLY A 146 -6.69 20.56 -19.88
N PRO A 147 -7.32 20.05 -20.95
CA PRO A 147 -8.77 19.79 -20.99
C PRO A 147 -9.22 18.69 -20.02
N ASP A 148 -8.29 17.85 -19.56
CA ASP A 148 -8.55 16.74 -18.64
C ASP A 148 -8.48 17.14 -17.16
N VAL A 149 -8.20 18.41 -16.85
CA VAL A 149 -8.22 18.94 -15.48
C VAL A 149 -9.67 19.08 -15.02
N VAL A 150 -10.07 18.32 -13.99
CA VAL A 150 -11.42 18.42 -13.42
C VAL A 150 -11.61 19.73 -12.64
N SER A 151 -12.83 20.25 -12.66
CA SER A 151 -13.14 21.52 -11.98
C SER A 151 -12.96 21.42 -10.46
N PRO A 152 -12.33 22.43 -9.82
CA PRO A 152 -12.15 22.46 -8.38
C PRO A 152 -13.46 22.70 -7.63
N TYR A 153 -13.52 22.25 -6.38
CA TYR A 153 -14.61 22.55 -5.46
C TYR A 153 -14.31 23.86 -4.70
N ALA A 154 -15.30 24.74 -4.55
CA ALA A 154 -15.15 25.94 -3.74
C ALA A 154 -15.01 25.57 -2.26
N ALA A 155 -13.82 25.77 -1.69
CA ALA A 155 -13.52 25.32 -0.32
C ALA A 155 -13.86 26.34 0.78
N TYR A 156 -14.02 27.63 0.45
CA TYR A 156 -14.21 28.68 1.47
C TYR A 156 -15.11 29.84 0.98
N ALA A 157 -15.93 30.37 1.91
CA ALA A 157 -16.70 31.59 1.73
C ALA A 157 -16.70 32.42 3.03
N PRO A 158 -16.80 33.77 2.96
CA PRO A 158 -16.97 34.60 4.14
C PRO A 158 -18.24 34.24 4.93
N SER A 159 -18.25 34.51 6.24
CA SER A 159 -19.44 34.32 7.07
C SER A 159 -20.60 35.19 6.60
N GLY A 160 -21.79 34.59 6.44
CA GLY A 160 -23.02 35.28 6.05
C GLY A 160 -24.21 34.33 5.98
N THR A 161 -25.40 34.87 5.67
CA THR A 161 -26.64 34.11 5.45
C THR A 161 -27.17 34.31 4.02
N PRO A 162 -26.45 33.83 2.99
CA PRO A 162 -26.89 33.95 1.60
C PRO A 162 -27.99 32.94 1.24
N GLN A 163 -28.82 33.27 0.25
CA GLN A 163 -29.52 32.26 -0.53
C GLN A 163 -28.59 31.80 -1.67
N VAL A 164 -28.51 30.50 -1.90
CA VAL A 164 -27.58 29.90 -2.86
C VAL A 164 -28.36 29.00 -3.83
N ASN A 165 -28.07 29.15 -5.12
CA ASN A 165 -28.47 28.21 -6.15
C ASN A 165 -27.29 27.26 -6.43
N LEU A 166 -27.56 25.96 -6.28
CA LEU A 166 -26.62 24.87 -6.54
C LEU A 166 -27.15 24.03 -7.72
N SER A 167 -26.42 24.04 -8.82
CA SER A 167 -26.69 23.24 -10.01
C SER A 167 -25.68 22.10 -10.09
N VAL A 168 -26.17 20.85 -10.05
CA VAL A 168 -25.36 19.62 -10.12
C VAL A 168 -25.83 18.77 -11.29
N HIS A 169 -24.88 18.42 -12.16
CA HIS A 169 -25.08 17.75 -13.44
C HIS A 169 -24.12 16.57 -13.58
N ASN A 170 -24.04 15.73 -12.54
CA ASN A 170 -23.24 14.51 -12.59
C ASN A 170 -24.03 13.37 -13.22
N SER A 171 -23.35 12.56 -14.03
CA SER A 171 -23.85 11.30 -14.56
C SER A 171 -23.20 10.11 -13.83
N LEU A 172 -23.89 8.96 -13.88
CA LEU A 172 -23.30 7.67 -13.55
C LEU A 172 -22.98 6.94 -14.85
N GLU A 173 -21.76 6.40 -14.95
CA GLU A 173 -21.26 5.75 -16.15
C GLU A 173 -20.58 4.43 -15.78
N LEU A 174 -20.92 3.35 -16.50
CA LEU A 174 -20.15 2.11 -16.41
C LEU A 174 -18.82 2.30 -17.14
N ARG A 175 -17.72 2.04 -16.43
CA ARG A 175 -16.35 2.20 -16.92
C ARG A 175 -15.50 1.01 -16.53
N ASN A 176 -14.53 0.69 -17.38
CA ASN A 176 -13.51 -0.29 -17.05
C ASN A 176 -12.44 0.33 -16.14
N SER A 177 -12.11 -0.38 -15.06
CA SER A 177 -11.01 -0.05 -14.16
C SER A 177 -10.12 -1.28 -13.96
N SER A 178 -8.80 -1.08 -14.08
CA SER A 178 -7.82 -2.16 -14.11
C SER A 178 -6.88 -2.11 -12.91
N ASN A 179 -6.81 -3.23 -12.19
CA ASN A 179 -5.74 -3.52 -11.25
C ASN A 179 -4.55 -4.13 -12.01
N VAL A 180 -3.33 -3.79 -11.59
CA VAL A 180 -2.10 -4.44 -12.07
C VAL A 180 -1.55 -5.29 -10.93
N LEU A 181 -1.33 -6.56 -11.20
CA LEU A 181 -0.83 -7.53 -10.23
C LEU A 181 0.55 -8.01 -10.67
N GLY A 182 1.51 -7.92 -9.76
CA GLY A 182 2.87 -8.43 -9.93
C GLY A 182 3.18 -9.46 -8.85
N ILE A 183 3.90 -10.53 -9.21
CA ILE A 183 4.23 -11.62 -8.28
C ILE A 183 5.73 -11.89 -8.33
N ILE A 184 6.35 -11.98 -7.15
CA ILE A 184 7.60 -12.69 -6.91
C ILE A 184 7.22 -13.98 -6.17
N ARG A 185 7.58 -15.13 -6.71
CA ARG A 185 7.20 -16.43 -6.14
C ARG A 185 8.12 -16.79 -4.98
N GLY A 186 7.53 -17.11 -3.83
CA GLY A 186 8.26 -17.66 -2.69
C GLY A 186 8.96 -18.96 -3.05
N ALA A 187 10.22 -19.12 -2.63
CA ALA A 187 10.99 -20.33 -2.94
C ALA A 187 10.60 -21.52 -2.05
N VAL A 188 10.18 -21.27 -0.81
CA VAL A 188 9.79 -22.31 0.17
C VAL A 188 8.27 -22.44 0.30
N GLU A 189 7.57 -21.33 0.52
CA GLU A 189 6.10 -21.30 0.74
C GLU A 189 5.38 -20.44 -0.33
N PRO A 190 5.29 -20.90 -1.59
CA PRO A 190 4.70 -20.12 -2.69
C PRO A 190 3.18 -19.86 -2.58
N ASP A 191 2.50 -20.50 -1.62
CA ASP A 191 1.07 -20.36 -1.30
C ASP A 191 0.80 -19.39 -0.14
N ARG A 192 1.85 -18.82 0.46
CA ARG A 192 1.77 -17.74 1.45
C ARG A 192 2.09 -16.40 0.80
N TYR A 193 1.20 -15.43 0.99
CA TYR A 193 1.30 -14.13 0.31
C TYR A 193 1.56 -12.99 1.29
N VAL A 194 2.55 -12.17 0.97
CA VAL A 194 2.69 -10.82 1.50
C VAL A 194 2.18 -9.87 0.42
N MET A 195 1.10 -9.15 0.71
CA MET A 195 0.52 -8.19 -0.24
C MET A 195 1.01 -6.78 0.06
N TYR A 196 1.60 -6.14 -0.94
CA TYR A 196 1.99 -4.73 -0.91
C TYR A 196 1.34 -4.02 -2.11
N GLY A 197 0.60 -2.94 -1.84
CA GLY A 197 -0.23 -2.30 -2.86
C GLY A 197 -0.41 -0.81 -2.63
N ASN A 198 -0.75 -0.12 -3.71
CA ASN A 198 -1.03 1.31 -3.76
C ASN A 198 -2.01 1.54 -4.93
N HIS A 199 -2.98 2.46 -4.77
CA HIS A 199 -3.86 2.85 -5.88
C HIS A 199 -3.12 3.79 -6.83
N ARG A 200 -3.64 3.97 -8.04
CA ARG A 200 -2.94 4.66 -9.13
C ARG A 200 -3.72 5.84 -9.68
N ASP A 201 -5.03 5.72 -9.71
CA ASP A 201 -5.94 6.77 -10.16
C ASP A 201 -5.96 7.96 -9.20
N SER A 202 -6.16 9.15 -9.76
CA SER A 202 -6.23 10.38 -8.98
C SER A 202 -7.24 11.37 -9.58
N TRP A 203 -7.66 12.37 -8.82
CA TRP A 203 -8.62 13.37 -9.34
C TRP A 203 -8.03 14.26 -10.44
N VAL A 204 -6.77 14.66 -10.31
CA VAL A 204 -6.07 15.55 -11.24
C VAL A 204 -4.67 14.96 -11.49
N HIS A 205 -3.59 15.71 -11.26
CA HIS A 205 -2.21 15.25 -11.42
C HIS A 205 -1.77 14.24 -10.35
N GLY A 206 -2.46 14.20 -9.20
CA GLY A 206 -2.25 13.17 -8.17
C GLY A 206 -0.84 13.02 -7.62
N ALA A 207 0.01 14.06 -7.66
CA ALA A 207 1.42 13.94 -7.29
C ALA A 207 1.63 13.39 -5.86
N VAL A 208 0.87 13.90 -4.90
CA VAL A 208 0.87 13.34 -3.55
C VAL A 208 0.01 12.09 -3.52
N ASP A 209 -1.28 12.27 -3.79
CA ASP A 209 -2.29 11.21 -3.74
C ASP A 209 -2.68 10.77 -5.16
N PRO A 210 -2.28 9.55 -5.63
CA PRO A 210 -1.44 8.55 -4.96
C PRO A 210 -0.01 8.44 -5.49
N SER A 211 0.38 9.25 -6.47
CA SER A 211 1.56 9.00 -7.29
C SER A 211 2.87 8.95 -6.50
N SER A 212 2.93 9.58 -5.33
CA SER A 212 4.06 9.45 -4.40
C SER A 212 4.22 8.02 -3.88
N GLY A 213 3.12 7.36 -3.54
CA GLY A 213 3.09 5.95 -3.16
C GLY A 213 3.38 5.03 -4.35
N THR A 214 2.87 5.36 -5.55
CA THR A 214 3.12 4.56 -6.75
C THR A 214 4.60 4.62 -7.16
N ALA A 215 5.25 5.78 -7.01
CA ALA A 215 6.67 5.93 -7.25
C ALA A 215 7.52 5.06 -6.30
N VAL A 216 7.14 5.01 -5.02
CA VAL A 216 7.81 4.14 -4.03
C VAL A 216 7.55 2.66 -4.33
N LEU A 217 6.33 2.28 -4.69
CA LEU A 217 5.99 0.91 -5.13
C LEU A 217 6.86 0.47 -6.31
N LEU A 218 7.02 1.33 -7.33
CA LEU A 218 7.85 1.03 -8.49
C LEU A 218 9.33 0.92 -8.15
N GLU A 219 9.86 1.74 -7.23
CA GLU A 219 11.27 1.65 -6.84
C GLU A 219 11.57 0.40 -5.99
N ILE A 220 10.70 0.08 -5.02
CA ILE A 220 10.84 -1.15 -4.21
C ILE A 220 10.76 -2.39 -5.11
N SER A 221 9.75 -2.45 -6.00
CA SER A 221 9.59 -3.58 -6.92
C SER A 221 10.75 -3.70 -7.91
N ARG A 222 11.33 -2.59 -8.38
CA ARG A 222 12.54 -2.59 -9.21
C ARG A 222 13.74 -3.18 -8.47
N VAL A 223 14.01 -2.75 -7.23
CA VAL A 223 15.15 -3.27 -6.45
C VAL A 223 15.01 -4.77 -6.22
N LEU A 224 13.83 -5.20 -5.75
CA LEU A 224 13.56 -6.63 -5.52
C LEU A 224 13.63 -7.44 -6.82
N GLY A 225 13.05 -6.93 -7.91
CA GLY A 225 13.12 -7.57 -9.22
C GLY A 225 14.55 -7.66 -9.77
N THR A 226 15.37 -6.62 -9.63
CA THR A 226 16.78 -6.67 -10.02
C THR A 226 17.56 -7.73 -9.25
N LEU A 227 17.38 -7.82 -7.93
CA LEU A 227 18.05 -8.86 -7.13
C LEU A 227 17.58 -10.26 -7.53
N LEU A 228 16.28 -10.42 -7.81
CA LEU A 228 15.70 -11.67 -8.32
C LEU A 228 16.32 -12.09 -9.66
N LYS A 229 16.43 -11.18 -10.63
CA LYS A 229 17.00 -11.48 -11.96
C LYS A 229 18.49 -11.79 -11.92
N LYS A 230 19.22 -11.25 -10.94
CA LYS A 230 20.63 -11.58 -10.70
C LYS A 230 20.83 -12.90 -9.94
N GLY A 231 19.76 -13.49 -9.40
CA GLY A 231 19.85 -14.66 -8.51
C GLY A 231 20.42 -14.32 -7.12
N GLU A 232 20.45 -13.04 -6.75
CA GLU A 232 20.99 -12.51 -5.50
C GLU A 232 19.93 -12.45 -4.38
N ALA A 233 18.64 -12.47 -4.74
CA ALA A 233 17.55 -12.60 -3.77
C ALA A 233 16.46 -13.53 -4.31
N SER A 234 16.12 -14.54 -3.53
CA SER A 234 14.83 -15.22 -3.61
C SER A 234 14.16 -15.09 -2.25
N PRO A 235 12.86 -14.77 -2.14
CA PRO A 235 12.19 -14.77 -0.85
C PRO A 235 12.21 -16.20 -0.28
N ASN A 236 13.19 -16.44 0.60
CA ASN A 236 13.71 -17.69 1.17
C ASN A 236 14.67 -18.49 0.26
N PRO A 237 15.97 -18.13 0.15
CA PRO A 237 16.95 -19.04 -0.46
C PRO A 237 16.99 -20.34 0.36
N ALA A 238 16.96 -21.49 -0.32
CA ALA A 238 17.11 -22.78 0.35
C ALA A 238 18.42 -22.79 1.17
N PRO A 239 18.47 -23.44 2.35
CA PRO A 239 19.72 -23.58 3.06
C PRO A 239 20.69 -24.34 2.16
N VAL A 240 21.83 -23.72 1.85
CA VAL A 240 22.93 -24.36 1.14
C VAL A 240 23.45 -25.49 2.03
N GLN A 241 22.86 -26.68 1.92
CA GLN A 241 23.48 -27.90 2.42
C GLN A 241 24.45 -28.39 1.36
N GLY A 242 25.67 -27.86 1.42
CA GLY A 242 26.83 -28.68 1.05
C GLY A 242 26.92 -29.80 2.08
N LEU A 243 26.65 -31.03 1.66
CA LEU A 243 27.20 -32.29 2.19
C LEU A 243 26.63 -33.46 1.37
N SER A 244 27.34 -33.81 0.29
CA SER A 244 27.62 -35.21 -0.11
C SER A 244 28.79 -35.21 -1.09
#